data_AF-A0A7L2LXS7-F1
#
_entry.id   AF-A0A7L2LXS7-F1
#
_cell.length_a   1.000
_cell.length_b   1.000
_cell.length_c   1.000
_cell.angle_alpha   90.00
_cell.angle_beta   90.00
_cell.angle_gamma   90.00
#
_symmetry.space_group_name_H-M   'P 1'
#
loop_
_entity.id
_entity.type
_entity.pdbx_description
1 polymer ?
#
loop_
_entity_poly.entity_id
_entity_poly.type
_entity_poly.pdbx_seq_one_letter_code
_entity_poly.pdbx_strand_id
1 'polypeptide(L)'
;YCTCFTFWEAVESLQPQSQARNGEGDQEEEETSSLVQPAQLFAPKSLVLVSRLDHAEVFRNSLGLIYTIYVDGLSVSLENVIGNLLTCTIPITGGAQ
;
A
#
# COMPACT_ATOMS: atom_id res chain seq x y z
N TYR A 1 -21.22 -10.07 3.99
CA TYR A 1 -20.20 -9.66 4.98
C TYR A 1 -19.10 -8.88 4.28
N CYS A 2 -18.56 -7.86 4.94
CA CYS A 2 -17.53 -6.98 4.41
C CYS A 2 -16.40 -6.86 5.42
N THR A 3 -15.16 -6.91 4.95
CA THR A 3 -13.96 -6.69 5.77
C THR A 3 -13.05 -5.70 5.06
N CYS A 4 -12.55 -4.72 5.81
CA CYS A 4 -11.74 -3.64 5.27
C CYS A 4 -10.37 -3.62 5.96
N PHE A 5 -9.32 -3.33 5.20
CA PHE A 5 -7.98 -3.07 5.70
C PHE A 5 -7.51 -1.72 5.13
N THR A 6 -7.34 -0.72 5.99
CA THR A 6 -6.99 0.65 5.59
C THR A 6 -5.56 0.96 6.00
N PHE A 7 -4.80 1.55 5.09
CA PHE A 7 -3.41 1.95 5.27
C PHE A 7 -3.17 3.32 4.65
N TRP A 8 -2.03 3.94 4.96
CA TRP A 8 -1.63 5.23 4.40
C TRP A 8 -0.48 5.03 3.44
N GLU A 9 -0.61 5.54 2.21
CA GLU A 9 0.43 5.47 1.21
C GLU A 9 0.90 6.88 0.84
N ALA A 10 2.19 7.02 0.55
CA ALA A 10 2.77 8.28 0.13
C ALA A 10 2.14 8.72 -1.20
N VAL A 11 1.79 10.00 -1.29
CA VAL A 11 1.31 10.61 -2.54
C VAL A 11 2.54 11.06 -3.32
N GLU A 12 2.70 10.58 -4.56
CA GLU A 12 3.77 11.06 -5.44
C GLU A 12 3.58 12.55 -5.70
N SER A 13 4.54 13.36 -5.24
CA SER A 13 4.54 14.80 -5.51
C SER A 13 5.02 15.03 -6.95
N LEU A 14 4.09 15.25 -7.87
CA LEU A 14 4.34 15.79 -9.21
C LEU A 14 4.72 17.28 -9.12
N GLN A 15 5.81 17.62 -8.44
CA GLN A 15 6.38 18.97 -8.57
C GLN A 15 7.39 18.95 -9.71
N PRO A 16 7.15 19.66 -10.83
CA PRO A 16 8.19 19.85 -11.83
C PRO A 16 9.31 20.64 -11.16
N GLN A 17 10.50 20.04 -11.04
CA GLN A 17 11.70 20.69 -10.57
C GLN A 17 12.14 21.73 -11.62
N SER A 18 11.47 22.87 -11.65
CA SER A 18 11.93 24.04 -12.39
C SER A 18 13.06 24.69 -11.60
N GLN A 19 14.29 24.19 -11.73
CA GLN A 19 15.47 25.00 -11.45
C GLN A 19 16.62 24.61 -12.38
N ALA A 20 17.00 25.62 -13.15
CA ALA A 20 17.90 25.61 -14.28
C ALA A 20 19.29 25.04 -13.94
N ARG A 21 19.79 24.25 -14.89
CA ARG A 21 21.17 23.78 -14.97
C ARG A 21 22.07 24.90 -15.51
N ASN A 22 23.12 25.22 -14.75
CA ASN A 22 24.43 25.81 -15.09
C ASN A 22 24.55 27.12 -15.91
N GLY A 23 25.26 28.08 -15.31
CA GLY A 23 26.08 29.11 -15.99
C GLY A 23 27.03 29.76 -14.98
N GLU A 24 28.33 29.76 -15.27
CA GLU A 24 29.48 30.09 -14.41
C GLU A 24 29.51 31.54 -13.83
N GLY A 25 30.09 31.74 -12.64
CA GLY A 25 30.56 33.05 -12.17
C GLY A 25 30.53 33.30 -10.65
N ASP A 26 31.70 33.15 -10.01
CA ASP A 26 32.28 33.84 -8.85
C ASP A 26 31.45 34.54 -7.74
N GLN A 27 31.92 34.27 -6.51
CA GLN A 27 31.95 35.09 -5.27
C GLN A 27 30.72 35.15 -4.33
N GLU A 28 30.98 34.63 -3.12
CA GLU A 28 30.46 34.99 -1.79
C GLU A 28 29.15 35.79 -1.71
N GLU A 29 28.09 35.17 -1.19
CA GLU A 29 27.29 35.71 -0.09
C GLU A 29 26.25 34.70 0.41
N GLU A 30 26.04 34.79 1.71
CA GLU A 30 25.14 34.06 2.59
C GLU A 30 23.68 34.07 2.12
N GLU A 31 23.14 32.94 1.66
CA GLU A 31 21.70 32.68 1.68
C GLU A 31 21.50 31.21 2.02
N THR A 32 21.19 30.94 3.28
CA THR A 32 20.62 29.67 3.70
C THR A 32 19.25 29.52 3.03
N SER A 33 19.24 29.17 1.75
CA SER A 33 18.04 28.63 1.11
C SER A 33 17.77 27.30 1.79
N SER A 34 17.09 27.38 2.92
CA SER A 34 16.33 26.30 3.49
C SER A 34 15.33 25.90 2.41
N LEU A 35 15.78 25.03 1.51
CA LEU A 35 14.95 24.34 0.55
C LEU A 35 13.99 23.54 1.41
N VAL A 36 12.84 24.14 1.72
CA VAL A 36 11.76 23.52 2.46
C VAL A 36 11.40 22.28 1.66
N GLN A 37 11.88 21.12 2.10
CA GLN A 37 11.49 19.87 1.48
C GLN A 37 9.98 19.82 1.57
N PRO A 38 9.26 19.66 0.44
CA PRO A 38 7.82 19.55 0.48
C PRO A 38 7.46 18.43 1.45
N ALA A 39 6.58 18.73 2.41
CA ALA A 39 6.16 17.74 3.38
C ALA A 39 5.60 16.53 2.64
N GLN A 40 6.13 15.34 2.94
CA GLN A 40 5.64 14.10 2.32
C GLN A 40 4.18 13.89 2.72
N LEU A 41 3.29 13.98 1.74
CA LEU A 41 1.86 13.79 1.94
C LEU A 41 1.52 12.31 1.88
N PHE A 42 0.59 11.90 2.73
CA PHE A 42 0.04 10.54 2.75
C PHE A 42 -1.47 10.59 2.56
N ALA A 43 -2.01 9.64 1.79
CA ALA A 43 -3.43 9.48 1.58
C ALA A 43 -3.89 8.09 2.03
N PRO A 44 -5.13 7.97 2.57
CA PRO A 44 -5.66 6.68 2.98
C PRO A 44 -6.03 5.85 1.75
N LYS A 45 -5.64 4.59 1.75
CA LYS A 45 -6.07 3.55 0.80
C LYS A 45 -6.69 2.38 1.57
N SER A 46 -7.61 1.66 0.94
CA SER A 46 -8.30 0.54 1.57
C SER A 46 -8.40 -0.67 0.64
N LEU A 47 -8.10 -1.85 1.19
CA LEU A 47 -8.48 -3.14 0.60
C LEU A 47 -9.80 -3.59 1.20
N VAL A 48 -10.72 -4.04 0.37
CA VAL A 48 -12.06 -4.45 0.79
C VAL A 48 -12.37 -5.83 0.24
N LEU A 49 -12.74 -6.75 1.13
CA LEU A 49 -13.20 -8.09 0.78
C LEU A 49 -14.68 -8.21 1.12
N VAL A 50 -15.49 -8.51 0.10
CA VAL A 50 -16.92 -8.79 0.25
C VAL A 50 -17.17 -10.27 0.03
N SER A 51 -17.77 -10.93 1.02
CA SER A 51 -18.07 -12.36 0.98
C SER A 51 -19.46 -12.65 1.49
N ARG A 52 -20.04 -13.75 1.01
CA ARG A 52 -21.29 -14.32 1.57
C ARG A 52 -21.06 -15.09 2.87
N LEU A 53 -19.81 -15.43 3.19
CA LEU A 53 -19.41 -16.14 4.40
C LEU A 53 -19.10 -15.16 5.54
N ASP A 54 -19.39 -15.55 6.78
CA ASP A 54 -19.13 -14.75 7.98
C ASP A 54 -17.82 -15.15 8.68
N HIS A 55 -16.70 -14.95 7.99
CA HIS A 55 -15.36 -15.29 8.49
C HIS A 55 -14.47 -14.06 8.57
N ALA A 56 -14.95 -13.02 9.28
CA ALA A 56 -14.30 -11.72 9.34
C ALA A 56 -12.81 -11.81 9.75
N GLU A 57 -12.45 -12.69 10.68
CA GLU A 57 -11.05 -12.84 11.12
C GLU A 57 -10.15 -13.42 10.04
N VAL A 58 -10.61 -14.47 9.35
CA VAL A 58 -9.89 -15.07 8.22
C VAL A 58 -9.69 -14.04 7.12
N PHE A 59 -10.73 -13.29 6.77
CA PHE A 59 -10.64 -12.25 5.75
C PHE A 59 -9.72 -11.09 6.16
N ARG A 60 -9.71 -10.69 7.43
CA ARG A 60 -8.73 -9.70 7.92
C ARG A 60 -7.30 -10.19 7.74
N ASN A 61 -7.02 -11.45 8.10
CA ASN A 61 -5.70 -12.06 7.94
C ASN A 61 -5.29 -12.13 6.47
N SER A 62 -6.21 -12.50 5.56
CA SER A 62 -5.96 -12.51 4.12
C SER A 62 -5.66 -11.12 3.57
N LEU A 63 -6.42 -10.09 3.96
CA LEU A 63 -6.17 -8.71 3.55
C LEU A 63 -4.82 -8.19 4.08
N GLY A 64 -4.46 -8.53 5.31
CA GLY A 64 -3.15 -8.22 5.88
C GLY A 64 -2.01 -8.87 5.08
N LEU A 65 -2.14 -10.15 4.72
CA LEU A 65 -1.15 -10.85 3.90
C LEU A 65 -1.00 -10.24 2.50
N ILE A 66 -2.13 -9.88 1.86
CA ILE A 66 -2.13 -9.17 0.56
C ILE A 66 -1.35 -7.86 0.69
N TYR A 67 -1.60 -7.08 1.74
CA TYR A 67 -0.89 -5.83 1.99
C TYR A 67 0.61 -6.06 2.22
N THR A 68 0.99 -7.05 3.03
CA THR A 68 2.40 -7.41 3.26
C THR A 68 3.12 -7.76 1.97
N ILE A 69 2.53 -8.57 1.09
CA ILE A 69 3.14 -8.90 -0.21
C ILE A 69 3.30 -7.64 -1.06
N TYR A 70 2.30 -6.75 -1.05
CA TYR A 70 2.33 -5.48 -1.79
C TYR A 70 3.45 -4.56 -1.32
N VAL A 71 3.65 -4.37 -0.01
CA VAL A 71 4.64 -3.42 0.52
C VAL A 71 6.05 -4.00 0.63
N ASP A 72 6.19 -5.28 1.01
CA ASP A 72 7.49 -5.92 1.21
C ASP A 72 8.04 -6.54 -0.08
N GLY A 73 7.25 -6.60 -1.15
CA GLY A 73 7.68 -7.13 -2.45
C GLY A 73 8.04 -8.61 -2.40
N LEU A 74 7.30 -9.41 -1.61
CA LEU A 74 7.55 -10.84 -1.47
C LEU A 74 7.47 -11.56 -2.83
N SER A 75 8.25 -12.62 -3.01
CA SER A 75 8.34 -13.37 -4.28
C SER A 75 7.09 -14.16 -4.66
N VAL A 76 6.09 -14.21 -3.78
CA VAL A 76 4.79 -14.84 -4.03
C VAL A 76 3.93 -13.88 -4.85
N SER A 77 3.39 -14.36 -5.97
CA SER A 77 2.48 -13.55 -6.78
C SER A 77 1.17 -13.27 -6.03
N LEU A 78 0.76 -12.00 -6.00
CA LEU A 78 -0.50 -11.56 -5.40
C LEU A 78 -1.69 -12.32 -5.99
N GLU A 79 -1.62 -12.61 -7.28
CA GLU A 79 -2.61 -13.37 -8.03
C GLU A 79 -2.81 -14.78 -7.47
N ASN A 80 -1.72 -15.45 -7.04
CA ASN A 80 -1.82 -16.77 -6.41
C ASN A 80 -2.49 -16.70 -5.04
N VAL A 81 -2.20 -15.68 -4.25
CA VAL A 81 -2.82 -15.51 -2.92
C VAL A 81 -4.30 -15.19 -3.06
N ILE A 82 -4.66 -14.29 -3.98
CA ILE A 82 -6.06 -13.97 -4.29
C ILE A 82 -6.77 -15.21 -4.84
N GLY A 83 -6.14 -15.95 -5.76
CA GLY A 83 -6.65 -17.20 -6.30
C GLY A 83 -6.96 -18.21 -5.20
N ASN A 84 -5.99 -18.46 -4.31
CA ASN A 84 -6.15 -19.37 -3.17
C ASN A 84 -7.29 -18.95 -2.23
N LEU A 85 -7.49 -17.64 -2.03
CA LEU A 85 -8.58 -17.12 -1.21
C LEU A 85 -9.95 -17.35 -1.86
N LEU A 86 -10.06 -17.18 -3.18
CA LEU A 86 -11.29 -17.39 -3.94
C LEU A 86 -11.63 -18.87 -4.12
N THR A 87 -10.61 -19.73 -4.23
CA THR A 87 -10.77 -21.18 -4.34
C THR A 87 -10.77 -21.88 -2.97
N CYS A 88 -10.60 -21.13 -1.88
CA CYS A 88 -10.59 -21.69 -0.53
C CYS A 88 -11.98 -22.26 -0.22
N THR A 89 -12.14 -23.57 -0.40
CA THR A 89 -13.26 -24.29 0.18
C THR A 89 -13.02 -24.35 1.67
N ILE A 90 -13.75 -23.53 2.45
CA ILE A 90 -13.78 -23.66 3.91
C ILE A 90 -14.38 -25.06 4.20
N PRO A 91 -13.59 -26.02 4.71
CA PRO A 91 -14.16 -27.31 5.06
C PRO A 91 -15.19 -27.07 6.16
N ILE A 92 -16.41 -27.56 5.93
CA ILE A 92 -17.45 -27.55 6.97
C ILE A 92 -16.98 -28.42 8.13
N THR A 93 -16.59 -27.79 9.24
CA THR A 93 -16.46 -28.48 10.53
C THR A 93 -17.87 -28.93 10.94
N GLY A 94 -18.19 -30.20 10.72
CA GLY A 94 -19.45 -30.81 11.18
C GLY A 94 -20.11 -31.77 10.20
N GLY A 95 -19.39 -32.76 9.69
CA GLY A 95 -20.03 -33.97 9.16
C GLY A 95 -20.15 -34.98 10.29
N ALA A 96 -21.36 -35.21 10.80
CA ALA A 96 -21.64 -36.38 11.61
C ALA A 96 -21.38 -37.63 10.75
N GLN A 97 -20.48 -38.50 11.20
CA GLN A 97 -20.22 -39.81 10.60
C GLN A 97 -21.11 -40.85 11.26
#